data_AF-A0A1Y4N8R5-F1
#
_entry.id   AF-A0A1Y4N8R5-F1
#
_cell.length_a   1.000
_cell.length_b   1.000
_cell.length_c   1.000
_cell.angle_alpha   90.00
_cell.angle_beta   90.00
_cell.angle_gamma   90.00
#
_symmetry.space_group_name_H-M   'P 1'
#
loop_
_entity.id
_entity.type
_entity.pdbx_description
1 polymer ?
#
loop_
_entity_poly.entity_id
_entity_poly.type
_entity_poly.pdbx_seq_one_letter_code
_entity_poly.pdbx_strand_id
1 'polypeptide(L)' 'MNRAYKFRIYPTGEQEILIHKTFGCCRFVYNHMLADKKQAYEETKQMRKITPAAYKKEYPWLKEVDSLALAN' A
#
# COMPACT_ATOMS: atom_id res chain seq x y z
N MET A 1 -10.00 2.08 -30.97
CA MET A 1 -8.89 3.03 -31.18
C MET A 1 -8.32 3.36 -29.81
N ASN A 2 -7.15 2.82 -29.44
CA ASN A 2 -6.56 3.07 -28.12
C ASN A 2 -5.76 4.37 -28.16
N ARG A 3 -6.12 5.33 -27.29
CA ARG A 3 -5.40 6.59 -27.14
C ARG A 3 -4.50 6.49 -25.92
N ALA A 4 -3.22 6.80 -26.09
CA ALA A 4 -2.28 6.94 -24.99
C ALA A 4 -1.93 8.41 -24.81
N TYR A 5 -1.82 8.85 -23.56
CA TYR A 5 -1.46 10.22 -23.22
C TYR A 5 -0.22 10.23 -22.34
N LYS A 6 0.65 11.21 -22.57
CA LYS A 6 1.85 11.44 -21.78
C LYS A 6 1.78 12.85 -21.20
N PHE A 7 1.81 12.94 -19.88
CA PHE A 7 1.80 14.21 -19.17
C PHE A 7 2.96 14.26 -18.18
N ARG A 8 3.44 15.48 -17.91
CA ARG A 8 4.29 15.78 -16.76
C ARG A 8 3.43 16.55 -15.76
N ILE A 9 3.47 16.13 -14.51
CA ILE A 9 2.84 16.84 -13.39
C ILE A 9 3.87 17.70 -12.67
N TYR A 10 3.42 18.80 -12.08
CA TYR A 10 4.21 19.70 -11.24
C TYR A 10 3.46 19.86 -9.91
N PRO A 11 3.67 18.93 -8.96
CA PRO A 11 2.93 18.93 -7.71
C PRO A 11 3.29 20.15 -6.85
N THR A 12 2.34 20.61 -6.03
CA THR A 12 2.62 21.54 -4.93
C THR A 12 3.33 20.81 -3.79
N GLY A 13 3.94 21.53 -2.85
CA GLY A 13 4.62 20.89 -1.70
C GLY A 13 3.71 19.95 -0.90
N GLU A 14 2.44 20.30 -0.71
CA GLU A 14 1.45 19.43 -0.05
C GLU A 14 1.18 18.15 -0.86
N GLN A 15 1.11 18.27 -2.19
CA GLN A 15 0.90 17.13 -3.08
C GLN A 15 2.13 16.21 -3.09
N GLU A 16 3.35 16.76 -3.09
CA GLU A 16 4.58 15.97 -2.97
C GLU A 16 4.57 15.15 -1.68
N ILE A 17 4.28 15.80 -0.55
CA ILE A 17 4.18 15.13 0.76
C ILE A 17 3.15 13.98 0.69
N LEU A 18 1.96 14.24 0.13
CA LEU A 18 0.92 13.22 0.01
C LEU A 18 1.35 12.06 -0.89
N ILE A 19 1.99 12.33 -2.02
CA ILE A 19 2.51 11.30 -2.94
C ILE A 19 3.56 10.45 -2.25
N HIS A 20 4.52 11.07 -1.54
CA HIS A 20 5.55 10.35 -0.81
C HIS A 20 4.98 9.49 0.32
N LYS A 21 4.03 10.03 1.09
CA LYS A 21 3.31 9.25 2.11
C LYS A 21 2.59 8.07 1.49
N THR A 22 1.88 8.28 0.38
CA THR A 22 1.11 7.23 -0.31
C THR A 22 2.03 6.10 -0.75
N PHE A 23 3.11 6.39 -1.47
CA PHE A 23 4.06 5.36 -1.90
C PHE A 23 4.74 4.65 -0.72
N GLY A 24 5.10 5.39 0.33
CA GLY A 24 5.66 4.82 1.56
C GLY A 24 4.71 3.83 2.22
N CYS A 25 3.44 4.22 2.40
CA CYS A 25 2.41 3.38 2.98
C CYS A 25 2.13 2.13 2.13
N CYS A 26 1.99 2.27 0.81
CA CYS A 26 1.79 1.14 -0.10
C CYS A 26 2.94 0.13 -0.01
N ARG A 27 4.19 0.61 -0.05
CA ARG A 27 5.39 -0.23 0.06
C ARG A 27 5.45 -0.95 1.40
N PHE A 28 5.16 -0.23 2.48
CA PHE A 28 5.14 -0.79 3.83
C PHE A 28 4.11 -1.92 3.96
N VAL A 29 2.86 -1.66 3.57
CA VAL A 29 1.76 -2.64 3.65
C VAL A 29 2.05 -3.87 2.80
N TYR A 30 2.53 -3.68 1.56
CA TYR A 30 2.90 -4.79 0.69
C TYR A 30 3.97 -5.69 1.33
N ASN A 31 5.05 -5.09 1.85
CA ASN A 31 6.14 -5.85 2.46
C ASN A 31 5.70 -6.60 3.72
N HIS A 32 4.90 -5.98 4.58
CA HIS A 32 4.36 -6.63 5.78
C HIS A 32 3.43 -7.78 5.43
N MET A 33 2.49 -7.55 4.51
CA MET A 33 1.59 -8.60 4.02
C MET A 33 2.34 -9.77 3.39
N LEU A 34 3.42 -9.50 2.66
CA LEU A 34 4.25 -10.54 2.07
C LEU A 34 5.00 -11.33 3.15
N ALA A 35 5.56 -10.65 4.16
CA ALA A 35 6.25 -11.29 5.28
C ALA A 35 5.29 -12.22 6.05
N ASP A 36 4.13 -11.71 6.44
CA ASP A 36 3.12 -12.49 7.17
C ASP A 36 2.62 -13.70 6.37
N LYS A 37 2.45 -13.54 5.05
CA LYS A 37 2.07 -14.65 4.16
C LYS A 37 3.16 -15.72 4.11
N LYS A 38 4.43 -15.32 4.02
CA LYS A 38 5.57 -16.26 4.02
C LYS A 38 5.62 -17.02 5.34
N GLN A 39 5.56 -16.32 6.46
CA GLN A 39 5.57 -16.94 7.78
C GLN A 39 4.40 -17.92 7.96
N ALA A 40 3.16 -17.48 7.65
CA ALA A 40 1.99 -18.35 7.76
C ALA A 40 2.11 -19.59 6.87
N TYR A 41 2.67 -19.45 5.67
CA TYR A 41 2.90 -20.57 4.76
C TYR A 41 3.99 -21.52 5.26
N GLU A 42 5.06 -21.01 5.86
CA GLU A 42 6.12 -21.84 6.44
C GLU A 42 5.58 -22.74 7.56
N GLU A 43 4.73 -22.19 8.42
CA GLU A 43 4.11 -22.87 9.57
C GLU A 43 2.99 -23.84 9.18
N THR A 44 2.08 -23.40 8.29
CA THR A 44 0.82 -24.13 8.02
C THR A 44 0.74 -24.76 6.64
N LYS A 45 1.66 -24.42 5.72
CA LYS A 45 1.59 -24.72 4.28
C LYS A 45 0.32 -24.19 3.59
N GLN A 46 -0.37 -23.23 4.20
CA GLN A 46 -1.57 -22.59 3.66
C GLN A 46 -1.32 -21.11 3.36
N MET A 47 -1.96 -20.62 2.29
CA MET A 47 -1.92 -19.20 1.94
C MET A 47 -2.97 -18.44 2.75
N ARG A 48 -2.51 -17.58 3.67
CA ARG A 48 -3.39 -16.72 4.46
C ARG A 48 -3.87 -15.52 3.64
N LYS A 49 -5.19 -15.29 3.64
CA LYS A 49 -5.78 -14.04 3.11
C LYS A 49 -5.70 -12.97 4.19
N ILE A 50 -4.79 -12.02 4.01
CA ILE A 50 -4.61 -10.86 4.89
C ILE A 50 -5.03 -9.62 4.11
N THR A 51 -5.70 -8.68 4.79
CA THR A 51 -6.11 -7.41 4.20
C THR A 51 -5.35 -6.24 4.86
N PRO A 52 -5.11 -5.15 4.12
CA PRO A 52 -4.48 -3.93 4.65
C PRO A 52 -5.16 -3.37 5.91
N ALA A 53 -6.47 -3.61 6.07
CA ALA A 53 -7.24 -3.15 7.21
C ALA A 53 -6.74 -3.70 8.55
N ALA A 54 -6.11 -4.88 8.56
CA ALA A 54 -5.55 -5.49 9.77
C ALA A 54 -4.47 -4.60 10.42
N TYR A 55 -3.64 -3.94 9.60
CA TYR A 55 -2.50 -3.14 10.05
C TYR A 55 -2.90 -1.75 10.55
N LYS A 56 -4.08 -1.24 10.18
CA LYS A 56 -4.51 0.14 10.53
C LYS A 56 -4.74 0.37 12.02
N LYS A 57 -4.84 -0.70 12.82
CA LYS A 57 -4.92 -0.60 14.29
C LYS A 57 -3.55 -0.34 14.91
N GLU A 58 -2.53 -1.06 14.43
CA GLU A 58 -1.15 -0.99 14.92
C GLU A 58 -0.39 0.20 14.33
N TYR A 59 -0.73 0.58 13.09
CA TYR A 59 -0.10 1.66 12.35
C TYR A 59 -1.15 2.71 11.95
N PRO A 60 -1.56 3.62 12.86
CA PRO A 60 -2.63 4.59 12.61
C PRO A 60 -2.35 5.54 11.44
N TRP A 61 -1.07 5.83 11.15
CA TRP A 61 -0.63 6.68 10.04
C TRP A 61 -1.00 6.11 8.66
N LEU A 62 -1.32 4.81 8.56
CA LEU A 62 -1.90 4.23 7.33
C LEU A 62 -3.29 4.80 6.98
N LYS A 63 -3.92 5.58 7.88
CA LYS A 63 -5.17 6.29 7.62
C LYS A 63 -4.96 7.66 6.97
N GLU A 64 -3.72 8.14 6.87
CA GLU A 64 -3.39 9.43 6.26
C GLU A 64 -3.44 9.42 4.73
N VAL A 65 -3.53 8.23 4.12
CA VAL A 65 -3.51 8.04 2.66
C VAL A 65 -4.77 7.33 2.19
N ASP A 66 -5.05 7.43 0.89
CA ASP A 66 -6.23 6.83 0.30
C ASP A 66 -6.28 5.31 0.55
N SER A 67 -7.45 4.83 0.98
CA SER A 67 -7.60 3.43 1.37
C SER A 67 -7.59 2.46 0.19
N LEU A 68 -7.98 2.91 -1.01
CA LEU A 68 -7.92 2.11 -2.24
C LEU A 68 -6.47 1.98 -2.71
N ALA A 69 -5.64 2.99 -2.50
CA ALA A 69 -4.20 2.89 -2.80
C ALA A 69 -3.50 1.78 -1.98
N LEU A 70 -4.04 1.43 -0.81
CA LEU A 70 -3.54 0.33 0.03
C LEU A 70 -4.16 -1.03 -0.34
N ALA A 71 -5.27 -1.07 -1.07
CA ALA A 71 -5.97 -2.29 -1.42
C ALA A 71 -5.34 -2.94 -2.67
N ASN A 72 -4.66 -4.08 -2.48
CA ASN A 72 -4.16 -4.95 -3.55
C ASN A 72 -4.46 -6.42 -3.23
#